data_AF-A0A1M6G259-F1
#
_entry.id   AF-A0A1M6G259-F1
#
_cell.length_a   1.000
_cell.length_b   1.000
_cell.length_c   1.000
_cell.angle_alpha   90.00
_cell.angle_beta   90.00
_cell.angle_gamma   90.00
#
_symmetry.space_group_name_H-M   'P 1'
#
loop_
_entity.id
_entity.type
_entity.pdbx_description
1 polymer ?
#
loop_
_entity_poly.entity_id
_entity_poly.type
_entity_poly.pdbx_seq_one_letter_code
_entity_poly.pdbx_strand_id
1 'polypeptide(L)'
;MGSIIKISCKKCGRSWDIKTGMGMTHALLENCLDDFTSDVADKIRKNFEGQEFPHYTFMYRAAICNKCGKVISVAQLEDLDTKQKYTAACPGCGSYDVTIIDDKLSITKCPNCGHHGLTSETSGLWD
;
A
#
# COMPACT_ATOMS: atom_id res chain seq x y z
N MET A 1 -0.77 2.97 -14.35
CA MET A 1 -1.97 3.75 -14.02
C MET A 1 -2.55 3.22 -12.73
N GLY A 2 -2.73 4.12 -11.77
CA GLY A 2 -3.36 3.81 -10.51
C GLY A 2 -4.86 3.97 -10.55
N SER A 3 -5.53 3.36 -9.57
CA SER A 3 -6.98 3.47 -9.35
C SER A 3 -7.27 4.11 -8.01
N ILE A 4 -8.28 4.98 -7.95
CA ILE A 4 -8.83 5.48 -6.70
C ILE A 4 -10.01 4.58 -6.36
N ILE A 5 -9.87 3.79 -5.31
CA ILE A 5 -10.95 2.96 -4.80
C ILE A 5 -11.61 3.62 -3.59
N LYS A 6 -12.94 3.61 -3.56
CA LYS A 6 -13.70 4.00 -2.39
C LYS A 6 -14.01 2.76 -1.56
N ILE A 7 -13.37 2.64 -0.41
CA ILE A 7 -13.66 1.59 0.57
C ILE A 7 -14.77 2.10 1.47
N SER A 8 -15.84 1.32 1.65
CA SER A 8 -16.99 1.70 2.47
C SER A 8 -17.40 0.57 3.41
N CYS A 9 -17.80 0.91 4.64
CA CYS A 9 -18.37 -0.03 5.58
C CYS A 9 -19.89 -0.06 5.48
N LYS A 10 -20.47 -1.22 5.16
CA LYS A 10 -21.93 -1.40 5.07
C LYS A 10 -22.69 -1.18 6.39
N LYS A 11 -22.01 -1.27 7.53
CA LYS A 11 -22.64 -1.16 8.86
C LYS A 11 -22.68 0.27 9.40
N CYS A 12 -21.56 0.98 9.38
CA CYS A 12 -21.50 2.36 9.92
C CYS A 12 -21.53 3.44 8.83
N GLY A 13 -21.52 3.07 7.55
CA GLY A 13 -21.54 4.02 6.43
C GLY A 13 -20.24 4.81 6.21
N ARG A 14 -19.23 4.61 7.06
CA ARG A 14 -17.92 5.26 6.91
C ARG A 14 -17.28 4.83 5.59
N SER A 15 -16.69 5.78 4.88
CA SER A 15 -15.96 5.53 3.64
C SER A 15 -14.59 6.22 3.61
N TRP A 16 -13.70 5.71 2.78
CA TRP A 16 -12.32 6.15 2.58
C TRP A 16 -11.96 6.04 1.11
N ASP A 17 -11.41 7.11 0.54
CA ASP A 17 -10.85 7.10 -0.81
C ASP A 17 -9.37 6.76 -0.73
N ILE A 18 -8.98 5.65 -1.36
CA ILE A 18 -7.64 5.07 -1.28
C ILE A 18 -7.07 4.93 -2.68
N LYS A 19 -5.87 5.49 -2.87
CA LYS A 19 -5.08 5.28 -4.08
C LYS A 19 -4.44 3.90 -4.04
N THR A 20 -4.65 3.10 -5.07
CA THR A 20 -4.01 1.79 -5.25
C THR A 20 -3.44 1.63 -6.65
N GLY A 21 -2.60 0.61 -6.84
CA GLY A 21 -1.93 0.33 -8.12
C GLY A 21 -0.60 1.08 -8.25
N MET A 22 -0.17 1.34 -9.49
CA MET A 22 1.12 1.96 -9.77
C MET A 22 0.96 3.22 -10.63
N GLY A 23 1.60 4.32 -10.21
CA GLY A 23 1.75 5.51 -11.05
C GLY A 23 2.76 5.30 -12.18
N MET A 24 2.69 6.10 -13.24
CA MET A 24 3.53 6.03 -14.44
C MET A 24 5.02 6.22 -14.17
N THR A 25 5.40 6.95 -13.12
CA THR A 25 6.81 7.25 -12.80
C THR A 25 7.54 6.11 -12.10
N HIS A 26 6.84 5.09 -11.58
CA HIS A 26 7.44 3.98 -10.81
C HIS A 26 8.11 2.91 -11.69
N ALA A 27 8.35 3.21 -12.97
CA ALA A 27 9.15 2.38 -13.86
C ALA A 27 10.64 2.38 -13.48
N LEU A 28 11.11 3.42 -12.78
CA LEU A 28 12.48 3.51 -12.27
C LEU A 28 12.49 3.24 -10.77
N LEU A 29 13.43 2.39 -10.32
CA LEU A 29 13.55 2.00 -8.92
C LEU A 29 13.71 3.23 -8.02
N GLU A 30 14.53 4.21 -8.42
CA GLU A 30 14.76 5.43 -7.62
C GLU A 30 13.47 6.20 -7.32
N ASN A 31 12.53 6.28 -8.25
CA ASN A 31 11.24 6.94 -8.02
C ASN A 31 10.37 6.17 -7.02
N CYS A 32 10.54 4.85 -6.92
CA CYS A 32 9.86 4.04 -5.91
C CYS A 32 10.44 4.27 -4.51
N LEU A 33 11.72 4.64 -4.40
CA LEU A 33 12.41 4.80 -3.12
C LEU A 33 11.94 6.04 -2.35
N ASP A 34 11.42 7.05 -3.04
CA ASP A 34 10.87 8.28 -2.44
C ASP A 34 9.68 8.02 -1.52
N ASP A 35 8.97 6.89 -1.71
CA ASP A 35 7.86 6.47 -0.83
C ASP A 35 8.31 5.75 0.44
N PHE A 36 9.61 5.47 0.59
CA PHE A 36 10.17 4.77 1.74
C PHE A 36 11.02 5.72 2.59
N THR A 37 11.14 5.39 3.88
CA THR A 37 12.12 6.06 4.75
C THR A 37 13.53 5.74 4.28
N SER A 38 14.50 6.61 4.62
CA SER A 38 15.89 6.44 4.21
C SER A 38 16.47 5.07 4.59
N ASP A 39 16.14 4.56 5.78
CA ASP A 39 16.65 3.26 6.24
C ASP A 39 16.08 2.07 5.46
N VAL A 40 14.85 2.16 4.96
CA VAL A 40 14.24 1.12 4.13
C VAL A 40 14.70 1.27 2.68
N ALA A 41 14.77 2.50 2.17
CA ALA A 41 15.28 2.79 0.85
C ALA A 41 16.72 2.27 0.66
N ASP A 42 17.60 2.45 1.65
CA ASP A 42 18.97 1.95 1.62
C ASP A 42 19.04 0.41 1.59
N LYS A 43 18.13 -0.28 2.29
CA LYS A 43 18.02 -1.75 2.22
C LYS A 43 17.59 -2.21 0.83
N ILE A 44 16.61 -1.53 0.25
CA ILE A 44 16.13 -1.83 -1.10
C ILE A 44 17.28 -1.61 -2.11
N ARG A 45 17.98 -0.48 -2.05
CA ARG A 45 19.13 -0.20 -2.92
C ARG A 45 20.19 -1.29 -2.84
N LYS A 46 20.58 -1.67 -1.62
CA LYS A 46 21.55 -2.75 -1.40
C LYS A 46 21.09 -4.10 -1.95
N ASN A 47 19.79 -4.39 -1.88
CA ASN A 47 19.25 -5.65 -2.40
C ASN A 47 19.35 -5.75 -3.92
N PHE A 48 19.22 -4.62 -4.63
CA PHE A 48 19.28 -4.55 -6.09
C PHE A 48 20.64 -4.06 -6.62
N GLU A 49 21.62 -3.82 -5.74
CA GLU A 49 22.95 -3.33 -6.12
C GLU A 49 23.65 -4.32 -7.06
N GLY A 50 24.18 -3.81 -8.17
CA GLY A 50 24.86 -4.63 -9.17
C GLY A 50 23.94 -5.41 -10.12
N GLN A 51 22.61 -5.31 -9.97
CA GLN A 51 21.66 -5.89 -10.92
C GLN A 51 21.39 -4.90 -12.07
N GLU A 52 21.76 -5.28 -13.29
CA GLU A 52 21.51 -4.44 -14.49
C GLU A 52 20.01 -4.27 -14.77
N PHE A 53 19.22 -5.30 -14.47
CA PHE A 53 17.76 -5.30 -14.61
C PHE A 53 17.11 -5.81 -13.32
N PRO A 54 16.85 -4.93 -12.34
CA PRO A 54 16.24 -5.32 -11.08
C PRO A 54 14.81 -5.82 -11.33
N HIS A 55 14.54 -7.06 -10.94
CA HIS A 55 13.25 -7.71 -11.17
C HIS A 55 12.34 -7.51 -9.95
N TYR A 56 11.57 -6.42 -9.96
CA TYR A 56 10.68 -6.08 -8.86
C TYR A 56 9.28 -5.69 -9.37
N THR A 57 8.33 -5.68 -8.44
CA THR A 57 7.04 -5.01 -8.62
C THR A 57 6.85 -3.96 -7.53
N PHE A 58 6.23 -2.85 -7.89
CA PHE A 58 5.89 -1.77 -6.98
C PHE A 58 4.42 -1.41 -7.14
N MET A 59 3.72 -1.29 -6.02
CA MET A 59 2.35 -0.79 -6.02
C MET A 59 1.92 -0.22 -4.68
N TYR A 60 1.04 0.76 -4.75
CA TYR A 60 0.25 1.22 -3.63
C TYR A 60 -0.86 0.21 -3.32
N ARG A 61 -0.91 -0.18 -2.06
CA ARG A 61 -1.84 -1.16 -1.49
C ARG A 61 -2.77 -0.47 -0.50
N ALA A 62 -4.01 -0.93 -0.40
CA ALA A 62 -4.89 -0.55 0.68
C ALA A 62 -4.50 -1.30 1.96
N ALA A 63 -4.36 -0.57 3.06
CA ALA A 63 -3.98 -1.14 4.34
C ALA A 63 -4.74 -0.50 5.50
N ILE A 64 -4.77 -1.20 6.63
CA ILE A 64 -5.16 -0.63 7.93
C ILE A 64 -3.89 -0.46 8.75
N CYS A 65 -3.65 0.75 9.25
CA CYS A 65 -2.63 0.93 10.27
C CYS A 65 -3.15 0.45 11.62
N ASN A 66 -2.49 -0.55 12.21
CA ASN A 66 -2.90 -1.11 13.49
C ASN A 66 -2.65 -0.15 14.67
N LYS A 67 -1.77 0.84 14.49
CA LYS A 67 -1.47 1.87 15.51
C LYS A 67 -2.52 2.99 15.55
N CYS A 68 -2.85 3.59 14.40
CA CYS A 68 -3.78 4.72 14.34
C CYS A 68 -5.20 4.35 13.88
N GLY A 69 -5.44 3.10 13.50
CA GLY A 69 -6.74 2.61 13.06
C GLY A 69 -7.24 3.22 11.76
N LYS A 70 -6.38 3.85 10.95
CA LYS A 70 -6.80 4.46 9.69
C LYS A 70 -6.65 3.48 8.54
N VAL A 71 -7.63 3.48 7.63
CA VAL A 71 -7.48 2.91 6.29
C VAL A 71 -6.60 3.87 5.48
N ILE A 72 -5.53 3.36 4.90
CA ILE A 72 -4.46 4.13 4.25
C ILE A 72 -4.02 3.46 2.96
N SER A 73 -3.41 4.25 2.09
CA SER A 73 -2.59 3.75 0.99
C SER A 73 -1.14 3.65 1.46
N VAL A 74 -0.49 2.52 1.22
CA VAL A 74 0.94 2.32 1.51
C VAL A 74 1.66 1.76 0.30
N ALA A 75 2.84 2.28 0.02
CA ALA A 75 3.72 1.73 -1.00
C ALA A 75 4.25 0.36 -0.56
N GLN A 76 4.24 -0.59 -1.49
CA GLN A 76 4.84 -1.91 -1.32
C GLN A 76 5.69 -2.24 -2.53
N LEU A 77 6.94 -2.58 -2.27
CA LEU A 77 7.87 -3.12 -3.24
C LEU A 77 8.10 -4.60 -2.94
N GLU A 78 8.04 -5.45 -3.96
CA GLU A 78 8.35 -6.87 -3.86
C GLU A 78 9.45 -7.21 -4.86
N ASP A 79 10.53 -7.78 -4.35
CA ASP A 79 11.54 -8.47 -5.15
C ASP A 79 10.90 -9.76 -5.71
N LEU A 80 10.84 -9.89 -7.03
CA LEU A 80 10.16 -11.00 -7.67
C LEU A 80 11.00 -12.29 -7.69
N ASP A 81 12.31 -12.19 -7.50
CA ASP A 81 13.22 -13.33 -7.49
C ASP A 81 13.26 -13.95 -6.09
N THR A 82 13.36 -13.13 -5.03
CA THR A 82 13.43 -13.60 -3.63
C THR A 82 12.09 -13.64 -2.92
N LYS A 83 11.04 -13.01 -3.48
CA LYS A 83 9.73 -12.76 -2.84
C LYS A 83 9.81 -11.90 -1.58
N GLN A 84 10.94 -11.22 -1.36
CA GLN A 84 11.09 -10.29 -0.25
C GLN A 84 10.22 -9.05 -0.47
N LYS A 85 9.47 -8.64 0.56
CA LYS A 85 8.57 -7.49 0.51
C LYS A 85 9.05 -6.38 1.43
N TYR A 86 9.02 -5.16 0.91
CA TYR A 86 9.27 -3.92 1.62
C TYR A 86 7.97 -3.13 1.62
N THR A 87 7.46 -2.80 2.81
CA THR A 87 6.21 -2.03 2.95
C THR A 87 6.51 -0.73 3.67
N ALA A 88 6.05 0.38 3.10
CA ALA A 88 6.24 1.70 3.67
C ALA A 88 5.48 1.86 5.00
N ALA A 89 5.98 2.77 5.84
CA ALA A 89 5.31 3.13 7.07
C ALA A 89 3.97 3.84 6.80
N CYS A 90 3.08 3.82 7.79
CA CYS A 90 1.84 4.59 7.74
C CYS A 90 2.14 6.09 7.57
N PRO A 91 1.62 6.76 6.52
CA PRO A 91 1.91 8.17 6.26
C PRO A 91 1.33 9.11 7.33
N GLY A 92 0.34 8.64 8.11
CA GLY A 92 -0.28 9.44 9.16
C GLY A 92 0.40 9.36 10.53
N CYS A 93 1.11 8.27 10.85
CA CYS A 93 1.68 8.07 12.19
C CYS A 93 3.08 7.44 12.22
N GLY A 94 3.67 7.14 11.07
CA GLY A 94 5.02 6.57 10.92
C GLY A 94 5.15 5.11 11.38
N SER A 95 4.06 4.42 11.72
CA SER A 95 4.12 3.02 12.14
C SER A 95 4.28 2.07 10.96
N TYR A 96 5.20 1.10 11.07
CA TYR A 96 5.32 -0.03 10.12
C TYR A 96 4.30 -1.14 10.38
N ASP A 97 3.58 -1.09 11.50
CA ASP A 97 2.52 -2.04 11.82
C ASP A 97 1.25 -1.71 11.01
N VAL A 98 1.23 -2.24 9.78
CA VAL A 98 0.17 -2.08 8.79
C VAL A 98 -0.26 -3.45 8.27
N THR A 99 -1.56 -3.62 8.06
CA THR A 99 -2.15 -4.85 7.50
C THR A 99 -2.71 -4.55 6.12
N ILE A 100 -2.18 -5.21 5.09
CA ILE A 100 -2.70 -5.10 3.71
C ILE A 100 -4.06 -5.80 3.62
N ILE A 101 -5.06 -5.14 3.01
CA ILE A 101 -6.45 -5.59 2.99
C ILE A 101 -7.06 -5.78 1.59
N ASP A 102 -6.30 -5.52 0.53
CA ASP A 102 -6.74 -5.53 -0.89
C ASP A 102 -7.70 -6.68 -1.22
N ASP A 103 -7.30 -7.91 -0.93
CA ASP A 103 -8.05 -9.13 -1.29
C ASP A 103 -8.97 -9.64 -0.17
N LYS A 104 -9.05 -8.92 0.96
CA LYS A 104 -9.68 -9.39 2.20
C LYS A 104 -10.75 -8.46 2.74
N LEU A 105 -11.17 -7.44 1.99
CA LEU A 105 -12.13 -6.42 2.43
C LEU A 105 -13.39 -6.97 3.11
N SER A 106 -14.00 -8.03 2.54
CA SER A 106 -15.23 -8.63 3.08
C SER A 106 -15.07 -9.18 4.50
N ILE A 107 -13.90 -9.76 4.80
CA ILE A 107 -13.56 -10.36 6.10
C ILE A 107 -12.75 -9.42 7.00
N THR A 108 -12.33 -8.26 6.50
CA THR A 108 -11.65 -7.24 7.30
C THR A 108 -12.64 -6.54 8.21
N LYS A 109 -12.27 -6.39 9.50
CA LYS A 109 -13.05 -5.60 10.46
C LYS A 109 -12.93 -4.12 10.13
N CYS A 110 -14.05 -3.42 10.10
CA CYS A 110 -14.07 -1.98 9.96
C CYS A 110 -13.32 -1.34 11.13
N PRO A 111 -12.33 -0.48 10.88
CA PRO A 111 -11.59 0.14 11.97
C PRO A 111 -12.42 1.15 12.77
N ASN A 112 -13.54 1.62 12.23
CA ASN A 112 -14.43 2.57 12.90
C ASN A 112 -15.45 1.88 13.83
N CYS A 113 -16.03 0.75 13.42
CA CYS A 113 -17.10 0.08 14.19
C CYS A 113 -16.84 -1.38 14.55
N GLY A 114 -15.71 -1.97 14.14
CA GLY A 114 -15.32 -3.35 14.45
C GLY A 114 -16.07 -4.44 13.67
N HIS A 115 -17.13 -4.11 12.93
CA HIS A 115 -17.91 -5.07 12.14
C HIS A 115 -17.27 -5.39 10.79
N HIS A 116 -17.50 -6.61 10.29
CA HIS A 116 -17.10 -7.06 8.96
C HIS A 116 -17.97 -6.46 7.84
N GLY A 117 -17.53 -6.62 6.60
CA GLY A 117 -18.26 -6.18 5.41
C GLY A 117 -17.81 -4.83 4.86
N LEU A 118 -16.50 -4.62 4.75
CA LEU A 118 -15.98 -3.56 3.89
C LEU A 118 -16.18 -3.96 2.43
N THR A 119 -16.51 -2.98 1.58
CA THR A 119 -16.59 -3.13 0.13
C THR A 119 -15.78 -2.05 -0.54
N SER A 120 -15.22 -2.34 -1.71
CA SER A 120 -14.58 -1.36 -2.57
C SER A 120 -15.36 -1.18 -3.86
N GLU A 121 -15.33 0.04 -4.37
CA GLU A 121 -15.72 0.37 -5.74
C GLU A 121 -14.66 1.29 -6.34
N THR A 122 -14.35 1.13 -7.62
CA THR A 122 -13.45 2.05 -8.32
C THR A 122 -14.20 3.36 -8.54
N SER A 123 -13.68 4.44 -7.98
CA SER A 123 -14.26 5.79 -8.05
C SER A 123 -13.53 6.70 -9.04
N GLY A 124 -12.33 6.31 -9.47
CA GLY A 124 -11.56 7.06 -10.44
C GLY A 124 -10.23 6.40 -10.77
N LEU A 125 -9.46 7.07 -11.61
CA LEU A 125 -8.08 6.73 -11.96
C LEU A 125 -7.18 7.84 -11.42
N TRP A 126 -5.95 7.49 -11.10
CA TRP A 126 -4.94 8.48 -10.72
C TRP A 126 -3.62 8.18 -11.43
N ASP A 127 -3.00 9.27 -11.85
CA ASP A 127 -1.60 9.41 -12.22
C ASP A 127 -1.24 10.88 -12.04
#